data_AF-A0A5C1AFW6-F1
#
_entry.id   AF-A0A5C1AFW6-F1
#
_cell.length_a   1.000
_cell.length_b   1.000
_cell.length_c   1.000
_cell.angle_alpha   90.00
_cell.angle_beta   90.00
_cell.angle_gamma   90.00
#
_symmetry.space_group_name_H-M   'P 1'
#
loop_
_entity.id
_entity.type
_entity.pdbx_description
1 polymer ?
#
loop_
_entity_poly.entity_id
_entity_poly.type
_entity_poly.pdbx_seq_one_letter_code
_entity_poly.pdbx_strand_id
1 'polypeptide(L)'
;MEQVEKIGGAPYIPFKTNAVANKNGETWRRLFHEFNLNRDEFCRHYHLRSNVESTFSMVKAKFRDHVRSKTDVAMTNEVLAKILCHNVVVCIHEMFTLGLAVEFGGDAVEPNVDADEPRIIKFPGA
;
A
#
# COMPACT_ATOMS: atom_id res chain seq x y z
N MET A 1 -3.47 16.16 20.87
CA MET A 1 -2.17 15.48 20.62
C MET A 1 -1.63 14.82 21.87
N GLU A 2 -1.78 15.44 23.04
CA GLU A 2 -1.41 14.81 24.32
C GLU A 2 -2.07 13.45 24.56
N GLN A 3 -3.30 13.24 24.10
CA GLN A 3 -3.96 11.92 24.19
C GLN A 3 -3.29 10.85 23.32
N VAL A 4 -2.73 11.24 22.18
CA VAL A 4 -2.01 10.33 21.27
C VAL A 4 -0.64 10.00 21.84
N GLU A 5 0.05 10.97 22.44
CA GLU A 5 1.32 10.73 23.14
C GLU A 5 1.14 9.87 24.39
N LYS A 6 0.04 10.05 25.14
CA LYS A 6 -0.29 9.22 26.32
C LYS A 6 -0.46 7.73 26.00
N ILE A 7 -0.83 7.39 24.77
CA ILE A 7 -0.93 6.01 24.29
C ILE A 7 0.33 5.55 23.52
N GLY A 8 1.41 6.33 23.56
CA GLY A 8 2.69 6.03 22.91
C GLY A 8 2.74 6.31 21.40
N GLY A 9 1.72 6.98 20.84
CA GLY A 9 1.68 7.35 19.43
C GLY A 9 2.43 8.66 19.14
N ALA A 10 3.13 8.70 18.02
CA ALA A 10 3.72 9.93 17.47
C ALA A 10 2.90 10.40 16.24
N PRO A 11 2.26 11.58 16.29
CA PRO A 11 1.50 12.10 15.16
C PRO A 11 2.41 12.43 13.98
N TYR A 12 2.08 11.95 12.78
CA TYR A 12 2.82 12.24 11.55
C TYR A 12 2.00 13.20 10.68
N ILE A 13 2.10 14.50 10.97
CA ILE A 13 1.21 15.54 10.42
C ILE A 13 1.99 16.46 9.47
N PRO A 14 1.59 16.57 8.19
CA PRO A 14 2.15 17.57 7.30
C PRO A 14 1.60 18.96 7.66
N PHE A 15 2.47 19.97 7.65
CA PHE A 15 2.07 21.35 7.92
C PHE A 15 1.90 22.14 6.61
N LYS A 16 0.89 23.02 6.58
CA LYS A 16 0.70 23.96 5.47
C LYS A 16 1.89 24.92 5.37
N THR A 17 2.15 25.46 4.18
CA THR A 17 3.27 26.40 3.95
C THR A 17 3.16 27.67 4.80
N ASN A 18 1.94 28.13 5.10
CA ASN A 18 1.68 29.28 5.96
C ASN A 18 1.48 28.90 7.44
N ALA A 19 1.75 27.65 7.81
CA ALA A 19 1.68 27.24 9.21
C ALA A 19 2.81 27.94 9.97
N VAL A 20 2.43 28.55 11.09
CA VAL A 20 3.37 29.14 12.04
C VAL A 20 3.54 28.21 13.24
N ALA A 21 4.72 28.25 13.85
CA ALA A 21 5.02 27.60 15.12
C ALA A 21 4.25 28.28 16.27
N ASN A 22 2.91 28.24 16.24
CA ASN A 22 2.05 28.93 17.20
C ASN A 22 1.90 28.13 18.51
N LYS A 23 1.37 28.79 19.54
CA LYS A 23 1.19 28.40 20.95
C LYS A 23 0.29 27.18 21.22
N ASN A 24 0.13 26.25 20.28
CA ASN A 24 -0.70 25.04 20.41
C ASN A 24 -0.02 23.94 21.27
N GLY A 25 0.79 24.34 22.24
CA GLY A 25 1.55 23.43 23.11
C GLY A 25 2.95 23.08 22.58
N GLU A 26 3.75 22.48 23.46
CA GLU A 26 5.14 22.08 23.18
C GLU A 26 5.22 21.01 22.09
N THR A 27 4.35 20.01 22.15
CA THR A 27 4.25 18.93 21.14
C THR A 27 4.01 19.47 19.73
N TRP A 28 3.14 20.47 19.56
CA TRP A 28 2.88 21.07 18.25
C TRP A 28 4.11 21.77 17.70
N ARG A 29 4.82 22.50 18.55
CA ARG A 29 6.05 23.19 18.18
C ARG A 29 7.15 22.20 17.78
N ARG A 30 7.31 21.12 18.55
CA ARG A 30 8.24 20.03 18.24
C ARG A 30 7.92 19.40 16.88
N LEU A 31 6.67 18.99 16.64
CA LEU A 31 6.26 18.39 15.36
C LEU A 31 6.42 19.35 14.18
N PHE A 32 6.14 20.64 14.37
CA PHE A 32 6.34 21.66 13.35
C PHE A 32 7.82 21.79 12.97
N HIS A 33 8.72 21.85 13.96
CA HIS A 33 10.16 21.92 13.69
C HIS A 33 10.68 20.61 13.08
N GLU A 34 10.26 19.46 13.59
CA GLU A 34 10.59 18.14 13.04
C GLU A 34 10.22 18.04 11.55
N PHE A 35 8.99 18.43 11.21
CA PHE A 35 8.51 18.45 9.82
C PHE A 35 9.31 19.40 8.92
N ASN A 36 9.69 20.58 9.40
CA ASN A 36 10.41 21.56 8.58
C ASN A 36 11.90 21.23 8.44
N LEU A 37 12.53 20.67 9.48
CA LEU A 37 13.94 20.29 9.46
C LEU A 37 14.17 19.01 8.65
N ASN A 38 13.27 18.03 8.75
CA ASN A 38 13.38 16.72 8.10
C ASN A 38 12.35 16.56 6.95
N ARG A 39 12.06 17.66 6.25
CA ARG A 39 10.93 17.74 5.32
C ARG A 39 10.95 16.73 4.19
N ASP A 40 12.12 16.50 3.59
CA ASP A 40 12.24 15.59 2.44
C ASP A 40 11.99 14.14 2.85
N GLU A 41 12.60 13.70 3.95
CA GLU A 41 12.34 12.38 4.52
C GLU A 41 10.88 12.25 4.95
N PHE A 42 10.33 13.31 5.55
CA PHE A 42 8.94 13.35 5.96
C PHE A 42 7.99 13.13 4.77
N CYS A 43 8.16 13.92 3.72
CA CYS A 43 7.36 13.83 2.52
C CYS A 43 7.49 12.45 1.87
N ARG A 44 8.71 11.91 1.75
CA ARG A 44 8.95 10.57 1.19
C ARG A 44 8.15 9.49 1.93
N HIS A 45 8.17 9.50 3.25
CA HIS A 45 7.36 8.57 4.04
C HIS A 45 5.86 8.85 3.92
N TYR A 46 5.45 10.12 4.00
CA TYR A 46 4.04 10.52 3.92
C TYR A 46 3.39 10.15 2.57
N HIS A 47 4.16 10.20 1.48
CA HIS A 47 3.70 9.80 0.14
C HIS A 47 3.27 8.33 0.06
N LEU A 48 3.79 7.44 0.91
CA LEU A 48 3.37 6.03 0.95
C LEU A 48 1.88 5.87 1.30
N ARG A 49 1.25 6.88 1.93
CA ARG A 49 -0.20 6.89 2.19
C ARG A 49 -1.01 6.84 0.90
N SER A 50 -0.53 7.50 -0.17
CA SER A 50 -1.21 7.51 -1.46
C SER A 50 -1.29 6.14 -2.11
N ASN A 51 -0.32 5.24 -1.82
CA ASN A 51 -0.36 3.86 -2.29
C ASN A 51 -1.57 3.12 -1.71
N VAL A 52 -1.80 3.26 -0.40
CA VAL A 52 -2.94 2.62 0.27
C VAL A 52 -4.28 3.15 -0.29
N GLU A 53 -4.38 4.46 -0.49
CA GLU A 53 -5.59 5.06 -1.07
C GLU A 53 -5.85 4.58 -2.50
N SER A 54 -4.79 4.50 -3.31
CA SER A 54 -4.86 3.99 -4.67
C SER A 54 -5.29 2.52 -4.68
N THR A 55 -4.72 1.68 -3.80
CA THR A 55 -5.12 0.27 -3.64
C THR A 55 -6.60 0.14 -3.29
N PHE A 56 -7.09 0.88 -2.29
CA PHE A 56 -8.52 0.84 -1.95
C PHE A 56 -9.41 1.35 -3.09
N SER A 57 -8.97 2.35 -3.86
CA SER A 57 -9.67 2.81 -5.06
C SER A 57 -9.75 1.70 -6.12
N MET A 58 -8.64 1.01 -6.41
CA MET A 58 -8.61 -0.10 -7.37
C MET A 58 -9.49 -1.27 -6.94
N VAL A 59 -9.46 -1.65 -5.65
CA VAL A 59 -10.34 -2.69 -5.09
C VAL A 59 -11.81 -2.33 -5.33
N LYS A 60 -12.21 -1.10 -5.00
CA LYS A 60 -13.60 -0.63 -5.20
C LYS A 60 -13.97 -0.50 -6.67
N ALA A 61 -13.04 -0.07 -7.52
CA ALA A 61 -13.26 0.02 -8.96
C ALA A 61 -13.49 -1.37 -9.59
N LYS A 62 -12.80 -2.41 -9.11
CA LYS A 62 -12.92 -3.78 -9.63
C LYS A 62 -14.07 -4.58 -9.00
N PHE A 63 -14.17 -4.58 -7.68
CA PHE A 63 -15.09 -5.45 -6.91
C PHE A 63 -16.25 -4.70 -6.25
N ARG A 64 -16.34 -3.38 -6.45
CA ARG A 64 -17.31 -2.49 -5.79
C ARG A 64 -17.12 -2.42 -4.28
N ASP A 65 -17.78 -1.45 -3.67
CA ASP A 65 -17.72 -1.12 -2.25
C ASP A 65 -18.73 -1.89 -1.38
N HIS A 66 -19.75 -2.51 -1.99
CA HIS A 66 -20.81 -3.20 -1.25
C HIS A 66 -20.34 -4.50 -0.59
N VAL A 67 -20.72 -4.72 0.68
CA VAL A 67 -20.58 -6.00 1.37
C VAL A 67 -21.98 -6.60 1.52
N ARG A 68 -22.22 -7.82 1.01
CA ARG A 68 -23.56 -8.43 0.97
C ARG A 68 -23.84 -9.38 2.13
N SER A 69 -22.79 -9.87 2.78
CA SER A 69 -22.87 -10.76 3.93
C SER A 69 -23.59 -10.11 5.11
N LYS A 70 -24.31 -10.91 5.92
CA LYS A 70 -25.17 -10.41 7.01
C LYS A 70 -24.60 -10.59 8.41
N THR A 71 -23.68 -11.54 8.59
CA THR A 71 -23.02 -11.77 9.87
C THR A 71 -21.64 -11.11 9.86
N ASP A 72 -21.19 -10.63 11.02
CA ASP A 72 -19.91 -9.93 11.15
C ASP A 72 -18.71 -10.75 10.63
N VAL A 73 -18.69 -12.05 10.96
CA VAL A 73 -17.67 -12.99 10.46
C VAL A 73 -17.72 -13.11 8.94
N ALA A 74 -18.91 -13.24 8.35
CA ALA A 74 -19.04 -13.37 6.90
C ALA A 74 -18.69 -12.06 6.18
N MET A 75 -19.04 -10.91 6.74
CA MET A 75 -18.67 -9.59 6.22
C MET A 75 -17.15 -9.41 6.21
N THR A 76 -16.49 -9.79 7.31
CA THR A 76 -15.02 -9.76 7.41
C THR A 76 -14.39 -10.67 6.36
N ASN A 77 -14.86 -11.90 6.24
CA ASN A 77 -14.36 -12.85 5.24
C ASN A 77 -14.60 -12.36 3.81
N GLU A 78 -15.73 -11.72 3.52
CA GLU A 78 -16.01 -11.14 2.21
C GLU A 78 -15.02 -10.04 1.85
N VAL A 79 -14.71 -9.14 2.79
CA VAL A 79 -13.71 -8.08 2.59
C VAL A 79 -12.32 -8.69 2.38
N LEU A 80 -11.91 -9.65 3.21
CA LEU A 80 -10.62 -10.33 3.08
C LEU A 80 -10.50 -11.06 1.73
N ALA A 81 -11.56 -11.73 1.28
CA ALA A 81 -11.59 -12.38 -0.03
C ALA A 81 -11.45 -11.37 -1.18
N LYS A 82 -12.08 -10.19 -1.10
CA LYS A 82 -11.89 -9.12 -2.10
C LYS A 82 -10.44 -8.64 -2.17
N ILE A 83 -9.77 -8.50 -1.02
CA ILE A 83 -8.35 -8.12 -0.99
C ILE A 83 -7.48 -9.22 -1.61
N LEU A 84 -7.72 -10.48 -1.27
CA LEU A 84 -7.00 -11.62 -1.86
C LEU A 84 -7.17 -11.65 -3.39
N CYS A 85 -8.41 -11.54 -3.87
CA CYS A 85 -8.72 -11.51 -5.30
C CYS A 85 -8.10 -10.29 -5.99
N HIS A 86 -8.05 -9.13 -5.34
CA HIS A 86 -7.37 -7.95 -5.89
C HIS A 86 -5.88 -8.20 -6.10
N ASN A 87 -5.19 -8.79 -5.12
CA ASN A 87 -3.78 -9.12 -5.24
C ASN A 87 -3.52 -10.07 -6.42
N VAL A 88 -4.35 -11.10 -6.58
CA VAL A 88 -4.25 -12.02 -7.73
C VAL A 88 -4.43 -11.30 -9.06
N VAL A 89 -5.43 -10.41 -9.17
CA VAL A 89 -5.66 -9.60 -10.38
C VAL A 89 -4.45 -8.73 -10.71
N VAL A 90 -3.86 -8.07 -9.70
CA VAL A 90 -2.67 -7.23 -9.89
C VAL A 90 -1.47 -8.08 -10.32
N CYS A 91 -1.20 -9.21 -9.66
CA CYS A 91 -0.11 -10.11 -10.06
C CYS A 91 -0.25 -10.55 -11.53
N ILE A 92 -1.44 -10.98 -11.94
CA ILE A 92 -1.70 -11.38 -13.33
C ILE A 92 -1.52 -10.19 -14.28
N HIS A 93 -2.00 -9.00 -13.92
CA HIS A 93 -1.84 -7.79 -14.73
C HIS A 93 -0.37 -7.43 -14.93
N GLU A 94 0.43 -7.48 -13.86
CA GLU A 94 1.87 -7.19 -13.93
C GLU A 94 2.62 -8.25 -14.73
N MET A 95 2.21 -9.53 -14.66
CA MET A 95 2.79 -10.59 -15.51
C MET A 95 2.68 -10.23 -16.99
N PHE A 96 1.48 -9.85 -17.46
CA PHE A 96 1.30 -9.44 -18.86
C PHE A 96 2.00 -8.12 -19.19
N THR A 97 1.97 -7.14 -18.28
CA THR A 97 2.58 -5.82 -18.48
C THR A 97 4.11 -5.90 -18.61
N LEU A 98 4.73 -6.80 -17.86
CA LEU A 98 6.18 -7.03 -17.88
C LEU A 98 6.62 -8.08 -18.92
N GLY A 99 5.69 -8.66 -19.69
CA GLY A 99 5.99 -9.70 -20.67
C GLY A 99 6.48 -11.02 -20.04
N LEU A 100 6.01 -11.32 -18.82
CA LEU A 100 6.37 -12.53 -18.09
C LEU A 100 5.44 -13.68 -18.51
N ALA A 101 6.03 -14.78 -18.97
CA ALA A 101 5.35 -16.05 -19.10
C ALA A 101 5.47 -16.80 -17.77
N VAL A 102 4.36 -17.32 -17.25
CA VAL A 102 4.37 -18.07 -15.99
C VAL A 102 3.98 -19.50 -16.23
N GLU A 103 4.85 -20.42 -15.81
CA GLU A 103 4.61 -21.86 -15.82
C GLU A 103 4.52 -22.37 -14.38
N PHE A 104 3.47 -23.14 -14.10
CA PHE A 104 3.27 -23.78 -12.81
C PHE A 104 3.68 -25.25 -12.91
N GLY A 105 4.53 -25.72 -12.00
CA GLY A 105 4.91 -27.15 -11.92
C GLY A 105 6.05 -27.59 -12.83
N GLY A 106 6.88 -26.67 -13.31
CA GLY A 106 8.11 -26.97 -14.07
C GLY A 106 9.36 -26.91 -13.21
N ASP A 107 10.42 -27.63 -13.61
CA ASP A 107 11.76 -27.50 -12.99
C ASP A 107 12.28 -26.08 -13.17
N ALA A 108 12.85 -25.48 -12.11
CA ALA A 108 13.43 -24.14 -12.19
C ALA A 108 14.48 -24.08 -13.31
N VAL A 109 14.24 -23.23 -14.32
CA VAL A 109 15.17 -22.94 -15.40
C VAL A 109 15.53 -21.46 -15.29
N GLU A 110 16.78 -21.13 -15.55
CA GLU A 110 17.25 -19.74 -15.61
C GLU A 110 16.36 -18.93 -16.57
N PRO A 111 15.89 -17.73 -16.17
CA PRO A 111 15.04 -16.92 -17.01
C PRO A 111 15.78 -16.58 -18.32
N ASN A 112 15.13 -16.84 -19.47
CA ASN A 112 15.71 -16.52 -20.77
C ASN A 112 15.95 -14.99 -20.87
N VAL A 113 17.19 -14.59 -21.15
CA VAL A 113 17.62 -13.17 -21.12
C VAL A 113 17.47 -12.51 -22.50
N ASP A 114 17.19 -13.29 -23.53
CA ASP A 114 17.05 -12.80 -24.90
C ASP A 114 15.78 -11.94 -25.06
N ALA A 115 15.94 -10.76 -25.65
CA ALA A 115 14.94 -9.69 -25.66
C ALA A 115 13.69 -9.96 -26.53
N ASP A 116 13.70 -11.05 -27.31
CA ASP A 116 12.66 -11.36 -28.30
C ASP A 116 11.67 -12.45 -27.81
N GLU A 117 11.95 -13.08 -26.66
CA GLU A 117 11.08 -14.10 -26.05
C GLU A 117 10.55 -13.63 -24.68
N PRO A 118 9.30 -14.00 -24.32
CA PRO A 118 8.76 -13.65 -23.02
C PRO A 118 9.59 -14.29 -21.91
N ARG A 119 9.90 -13.52 -20.87
CA ARG A 119 10.69 -14.02 -19.72
C ARG A 119 9.86 -15.03 -18.95
N ILE A 120 10.29 -16.30 -18.97
CA ILE A 120 9.59 -17.38 -18.28
C ILE A 120 10.00 -17.43 -16.81
N ILE A 121 9.04 -17.33 -15.89
CA ILE A 121 9.21 -17.59 -14.46
C ILE A 121 8.51 -18.90 -14.13
N LYS A 122 9.27 -19.85 -13.55
CA LYS A 122 8.77 -21.16 -13.12
C LYS A 122 8.56 -21.19 -11.62
N PHE A 123 7.35 -21.56 -11.20
CA PHE A 123 7.05 -21.78 -9.79
C PHE A 123 7.13 -23.28 -9.46
N PRO A 124 7.79 -23.67 -8.36
CA PRO A 124 7.85 -25.08 -7.95
C PRO A 124 6.44 -25.62 -7.71
N GLY A 125 6.23 -26.87 -8.14
CA GLY A 125 5.00 -27.61 -7.84
C GLY A 125 4.88 -27.91 -6.34
N ALA A 126 3.65 -28.05 -5.87
CA ALA A 126 3.33 -28.54 -4.52
C ALA A 126 3.52 -30.07 -4.44
#